data_AF-A0A7M3WC03-F1
#
_entry.id   AF-A0A7M3WC03-F1
#
_cell.length_a   1.000
_cell.length_b   1.000
_cell.length_c   1.000
_cell.angle_alpha   90.00
_cell.angle_beta   90.00
_cell.angle_gamma   90.00
#
_symmetry.space_group_name_H-M   'P 1'
#
loop_
_entity.id
_entity.type
_entity.pdbx_description
1 polymer ?
#
loop_
_entity_poly.entity_id
_entity_poly.type
_entity_poly.pdbx_seq_one_letter_code
_entity_poly.pdbx_strand_id
1 'polypeptide(L)'
;MLSSLCMGCFGGDSDDGFDWPDPVSDGCHMDYDLECSTLLQLGETAHHSLINPLDGKMWIVFLSGMIKSWDGENLEDVADLSDLVSRCHMEQGLLGISFDSDYVESKIVLLSYVEDGTCEGENQSDLVLSSAKIGDAGVMDMDSITILKRIEQPYRNHNGGYLLHVGNGNYLWGVGDGGSANDPHGNGQDPSNPLGTIQLFEFRGNEIVAVLDNSTGDPFVLHYGLRNPWR
;
A
#
# COMPACT_ATOMS: atom_id res chain seq x y z
N MET A 1 21.61 19.90 15.83
CA MET A 1 22.18 20.16 14.48
C MET A 1 21.82 18.97 13.63
N LEU A 2 20.82 19.12 12.76
CA LEU A 2 20.51 18.14 11.72
C LEU A 2 21.61 18.21 10.67
N SER A 3 22.17 17.05 10.32
CA SER A 3 23.02 16.89 9.14
C SER A 3 22.14 16.31 8.03
N SER A 4 21.65 17.18 7.16
CA SER A 4 21.12 16.77 5.85
C SER A 4 22.27 16.25 5.00
N LEU A 5 22.12 15.04 4.46
CA LEU A 5 22.90 14.62 3.30
C LEU A 5 21.99 14.73 2.07
N CYS A 6 22.18 15.82 1.33
CA CYS A 6 21.79 15.89 -0.07
C CYS A 6 22.66 14.90 -0.84
N MET A 7 22.08 14.06 -1.67
CA MET A 7 22.82 13.47 -2.79
C MET A 7 21.93 13.46 -4.02
N GLY A 8 22.21 14.40 -4.91
CA GLY A 8 21.59 14.55 -6.22
C GLY A 8 22.49 15.40 -7.12
N CYS A 9 22.91 14.77 -8.22
CA CYS A 9 23.65 15.28 -9.38
C CYS A 9 25.17 15.50 -9.26
N PHE A 10 25.93 14.63 -9.93
CA PHE A 10 26.89 15.06 -10.95
C PHE A 10 26.86 14.09 -12.13
N GLY A 11 26.44 14.61 -13.29
CA GLY A 11 26.76 14.01 -14.58
C GLY A 11 28.25 14.21 -14.83
N GLY A 12 28.93 13.10 -15.09
CA GLY A 12 30.28 13.02 -15.63
C GLY A 12 30.40 11.65 -16.28
N ASP A 13 30.83 11.62 -17.54
CA ASP A 13 31.04 10.41 -18.34
C ASP A 13 32.19 9.56 -17.77
N SER A 14 31.96 8.91 -16.63
CA SER A 14 32.79 7.80 -16.16
C SER A 14 31.92 6.55 -16.16
N ASP A 15 32.23 5.62 -17.07
CA ASP A 15 31.72 4.22 -17.14
C ASP A 15 32.08 3.38 -15.90
N ASP A 16 32.33 4.02 -14.77
CA ASP A 16 32.67 3.38 -13.50
C ASP A 16 31.34 3.04 -12.81
N GLY A 17 30.62 2.08 -13.39
CA GLY A 17 29.45 1.47 -12.75
C GLY A 17 29.81 1.04 -11.33
N PHE A 18 28.88 1.21 -10.40
CA PHE A 18 29.07 0.79 -9.01
C PHE A 18 29.42 -0.70 -8.97
N ASP A 19 30.67 -1.01 -8.60
CA ASP A 19 31.14 -2.39 -8.47
C ASP A 19 30.72 -2.91 -7.09
N TRP A 20 29.76 -3.83 -7.07
CA TRP A 20 29.31 -4.45 -5.83
C TRP A 20 30.47 -5.27 -5.25
N PRO A 21 30.80 -5.13 -3.96
CA PRO A 21 31.81 -5.97 -3.35
C PRO A 21 31.41 -7.44 -3.43
N ASP A 22 32.39 -8.32 -3.59
CA ASP A 22 32.17 -9.76 -3.54
C ASP A 22 31.41 -10.14 -2.26
N PRO A 23 30.40 -11.03 -2.32
CA PRO A 23 29.68 -11.50 -1.15
C PRO A 23 30.66 -12.13 -0.16
N VAL A 24 30.78 -11.56 1.04
CA VAL A 24 31.58 -12.15 2.12
C VAL A 24 30.73 -13.23 2.78
N SER A 25 31.13 -14.50 2.66
CA SER A 25 30.55 -15.57 3.47
C SER A 25 31.12 -15.50 4.88
N ASP A 26 30.57 -14.63 5.73
CA ASP A 26 30.85 -14.74 7.15
C ASP A 26 30.30 -16.09 7.65
N GLY A 27 31.16 -16.84 8.35
CA GLY A 27 30.86 -18.17 8.91
C GLY A 27 29.88 -18.12 10.07
N CYS A 28 28.68 -17.58 9.81
CA CYS A 28 27.60 -17.47 10.77
C CYS A 28 27.00 -18.87 10.99
N HIS A 29 27.69 -19.69 11.80
CA HIS A 29 27.11 -20.90 12.38
C HIS A 29 26.19 -20.49 13.52
N MET A 30 24.92 -20.28 13.18
CA MET A 30 23.88 -20.11 14.17
C MET A 30 23.27 -21.47 14.50
N ASP A 31 23.60 -22.00 15.68
CA ASP A 31 23.04 -23.24 16.21
C ASP A 31 21.83 -22.86 17.09
N TYR A 32 20.64 -22.86 16.51
CA TYR A 32 19.40 -22.56 17.22
C TYR A 32 18.55 -23.82 17.36
N ASP A 33 18.08 -24.08 18.58
CA ASP A 33 17.05 -25.09 18.84
C ASP A 33 15.67 -24.45 18.66
N LEU A 34 15.20 -24.40 17.41
CA LEU A 34 13.92 -23.80 17.04
C LEU A 34 12.84 -24.88 16.91
N GLU A 35 11.78 -24.75 17.71
CA GLU A 35 10.55 -25.51 17.51
C GLU A 35 9.56 -24.66 16.70
N CYS A 36 9.18 -25.15 15.52
CA CYS A 36 8.13 -24.56 14.71
C CYS A 36 6.80 -25.24 15.00
N SER A 37 5.81 -24.48 15.44
CA SER A 37 4.42 -24.94 15.54
C SER A 37 3.51 -24.10 14.64
N THR A 38 2.46 -24.72 14.12
CA THR A 38 1.45 -24.00 13.33
C THR A 38 0.56 -23.21 14.27
N LEU A 39 0.61 -21.89 14.15
CA LEU A 39 -0.21 -20.96 14.95
C LEU A 39 -1.60 -20.76 14.32
N LEU A 40 -1.66 -20.64 13.00
CA LEU A 40 -2.88 -20.36 12.24
C LEU A 40 -2.76 -20.97 10.84
N GLN A 41 -3.82 -21.64 10.39
CA GLN A 41 -3.93 -22.14 9.01
C GLN A 41 -4.99 -21.34 8.27
N LEU A 42 -4.58 -20.68 7.19
CA LEU A 42 -5.44 -19.83 6.36
C LEU A 42 -5.73 -20.52 5.03
N GLY A 43 -6.89 -20.21 4.44
CA GLY A 43 -7.32 -20.75 3.14
C GLY A 43 -6.65 -20.08 1.93
N GLU A 44 -6.01 -18.93 2.14
CA GLU A 44 -5.28 -18.16 1.13
C GLU A 44 -4.10 -17.43 1.77
N THR A 45 -3.19 -16.90 0.95
CA THR A 45 -2.01 -16.18 1.41
C THR A 45 -2.37 -14.77 1.82
N ALA A 46 -2.28 -14.48 3.11
CA ALA A 46 -2.33 -13.11 3.60
C ALA A 46 -1.13 -12.33 3.08
N HIS A 47 -1.37 -11.14 2.53
CA HIS A 47 -0.25 -10.28 2.14
C HIS A 47 0.16 -9.38 3.29
N HIS A 48 -0.76 -8.89 4.12
CA HIS A 48 -0.48 -7.97 5.24
C HIS A 48 -1.24 -8.35 6.51
N SER A 49 -0.73 -7.89 7.65
CA SER A 49 -1.45 -7.92 8.93
C SER A 49 -1.13 -6.68 9.76
N LEU A 50 -2.11 -6.24 10.55
CA LEU A 50 -2.00 -5.07 11.43
C LEU A 50 -2.73 -5.34 12.75
N ILE A 51 -2.30 -4.70 13.83
CA ILE A 51 -2.94 -4.84 15.15
C ILE A 51 -4.00 -3.76 15.29
N ASN A 52 -5.23 -4.16 15.55
CA ASN A 52 -6.32 -3.24 15.82
C ASN A 52 -6.05 -2.47 17.13
N PRO A 53 -5.97 -1.13 17.11
CA PRO A 53 -5.59 -0.35 18.29
C PRO A 53 -6.69 -0.28 19.36
N LEU A 54 -7.92 -0.69 19.05
CA LEU A 54 -9.04 -0.71 20.00
C LEU A 54 -9.01 -1.93 20.92
N ASP A 55 -8.80 -3.12 20.35
CA ASP A 55 -8.97 -4.40 21.04
C ASP A 55 -7.73 -5.30 21.02
N GLY A 56 -6.69 -4.92 20.28
CA GLY A 56 -5.44 -5.67 20.15
C GLY A 56 -5.53 -6.90 19.26
N LYS A 57 -6.67 -7.17 18.60
CA LYS A 57 -6.81 -8.30 17.67
C LYS A 57 -5.95 -8.07 16.42
N MET A 58 -5.37 -9.12 15.89
CA MET A 58 -4.64 -9.07 14.62
C MET A 58 -5.64 -9.09 13.47
N TRP A 59 -5.60 -8.07 12.61
CA TRP A 59 -6.31 -8.06 11.35
C TRP A 59 -5.41 -8.62 10.26
N ILE A 60 -5.95 -9.56 9.49
CA ILE A 60 -5.28 -10.29 8.43
C ILE A 60 -5.96 -9.93 7.12
N VAL A 61 -5.16 -9.48 6.16
CA VAL A 61 -5.64 -8.86 4.93
C VAL A 61 -5.25 -9.73 3.75
N PHE A 62 -6.23 -9.98 2.90
CA PHE A 62 -6.08 -10.84 1.74
C PHE A 62 -6.31 -10.06 0.46
N LEU A 63 -5.53 -10.42 -0.56
CA LEU A 63 -5.62 -9.79 -1.86
C LEU A 63 -6.99 -10.04 -2.52
N SER A 64 -7.72 -11.08 -2.09
CA SER A 64 -9.11 -11.37 -2.46
C SER A 64 -10.13 -10.30 -2.07
N GLY A 65 -9.77 -9.34 -1.21
CA GLY A 65 -10.71 -8.38 -0.62
C GLY A 65 -11.23 -8.82 0.75
N MET A 66 -10.89 -10.02 1.21
CA MET A 66 -11.26 -10.47 2.55
C MET A 66 -10.40 -9.79 3.62
N ILE A 67 -11.04 -9.43 4.73
CA ILE A 67 -10.37 -8.99 5.96
C ILE A 67 -10.90 -9.85 7.10
N LYS A 68 -10.00 -10.43 7.88
CA LYS A 68 -10.35 -11.26 9.06
C LYS A 68 -9.66 -10.74 10.31
N SER A 69 -10.32 -10.83 11.46
CA SER A 69 -9.71 -10.57 12.76
C SER A 69 -9.40 -11.87 13.49
N TRP A 70 -8.26 -11.91 14.16
CA TRP A 70 -7.77 -13.06 14.91
C TRP A 70 -7.36 -12.64 16.32
N ASP A 71 -7.88 -13.33 17.34
CA ASP A 71 -7.64 -13.03 18.76
C ASP A 71 -6.60 -13.95 19.43
N GLY A 72 -6.01 -14.87 18.67
CA GLY A 72 -5.14 -15.94 19.18
C GLY A 72 -5.77 -17.33 19.10
N GLU A 73 -7.09 -17.41 19.05
CA GLU A 73 -7.87 -18.65 19.08
C GLU A 73 -8.92 -18.71 17.97
N ASN A 74 -9.68 -17.63 17.78
CA ASN A 74 -10.82 -17.51 16.88
C ASN A 74 -10.50 -16.59 15.71
N LEU A 75 -10.99 -16.97 14.53
CA LEU A 75 -10.91 -16.17 13.31
C LEU A 75 -12.32 -15.70 12.93
N GLU A 76 -12.52 -14.40 12.83
CA GLU A 76 -13.81 -13.74 12.55
C GLU A 76 -13.71 -12.89 11.29
N ASP A 77 -14.81 -12.75 10.56
CA ASP A 77 -14.87 -11.90 9.36
C ASP A 77 -15.06 -10.43 9.75
N VAL A 78 -14.24 -9.56 9.17
CA VAL A 78 -14.32 -8.11 9.33
C VAL A 78 -14.96 -7.47 8.09
N ALA A 79 -14.54 -7.88 6.89
CA ALA A 79 -15.08 -7.37 5.64
C ALA A 79 -14.91 -8.38 4.50
N ASP A 80 -15.82 -8.29 3.53
CA ASP A 80 -15.73 -8.95 2.23
C ASP A 80 -15.86 -7.88 1.14
N LEU A 81 -14.72 -7.49 0.56
CA LEU A 81 -14.63 -6.52 -0.53
C LEU A 81 -14.47 -7.21 -1.90
N SER A 82 -14.73 -8.52 -1.99
CA SER A 82 -14.43 -9.31 -3.20
C SER A 82 -15.14 -8.81 -4.45
N ASP A 83 -16.36 -8.28 -4.30
CA ASP A 83 -17.14 -7.68 -5.40
C ASP A 83 -16.64 -6.28 -5.81
N LEU A 84 -15.79 -5.64 -5.01
CA LEU A 84 -15.25 -4.30 -5.29
C LEU A 84 -13.86 -4.32 -5.90
N VAL A 85 -13.13 -5.43 -5.78
CA VAL A 85 -11.72 -5.51 -6.16
C VAL A 85 -11.51 -6.35 -7.41
N SER A 86 -10.68 -5.85 -8.32
CA SER A 86 -10.26 -6.65 -9.47
C SER A 86 -9.25 -7.72 -9.05
N ARG A 87 -9.42 -8.91 -9.62
CA ARG A 87 -8.51 -10.06 -9.46
C ARG A 87 -7.98 -10.56 -10.81
N CYS A 88 -8.04 -9.72 -11.84
CA CYS A 88 -7.61 -10.07 -13.21
C CYS A 88 -6.09 -10.27 -13.33
N HIS A 89 -5.31 -9.83 -12.33
CA HIS A 89 -3.88 -10.07 -12.23
C HIS A 89 -3.46 -10.27 -10.77
N MET A 90 -2.32 -10.93 -10.56
CA MET A 90 -1.81 -11.24 -9.21
C MET A 90 -1.33 -10.03 -8.40
N GLU A 91 -1.25 -8.86 -9.04
CA GLU A 91 -0.92 -7.57 -8.42
C GLU A 91 -2.17 -6.72 -8.10
N GLN A 92 -3.37 -7.21 -8.47
CA GLN A 92 -4.64 -6.53 -8.25
C GLN A 92 -5.41 -7.19 -7.10
N GLY A 93 -6.16 -6.37 -6.36
CA GLY A 93 -6.95 -6.78 -5.22
C GLY A 93 -7.02 -5.69 -4.15
N LEU A 94 -7.26 -6.08 -2.91
CA LEU A 94 -7.03 -5.22 -1.75
C LEU A 94 -5.53 -5.16 -1.44
N LEU A 95 -4.93 -3.97 -1.55
CA LEU A 95 -3.47 -3.77 -1.52
C LEU A 95 -2.98 -3.09 -0.24
N GLY A 96 -3.79 -2.24 0.36
CA GLY A 96 -3.46 -1.52 1.57
C GLY A 96 -4.65 -1.32 2.49
N ILE A 97 -4.38 -1.30 3.78
CA ILE A 97 -5.31 -0.88 4.81
C ILE A 97 -4.55 -0.11 5.89
N SER A 98 -5.17 0.91 6.44
CA SER A 98 -4.66 1.62 7.61
C SER A 98 -5.79 2.05 8.52
N PHE A 99 -5.55 2.08 9.82
CA PHE A 99 -6.49 2.70 10.77
C PHE A 99 -6.38 4.22 10.67
N ASP A 100 -7.52 4.91 10.80
CA ASP A 100 -7.52 6.34 11.06
C ASP A 100 -6.72 6.66 12.34
N SER A 101 -6.09 7.82 12.39
CA SER A 101 -5.31 8.29 13.53
C SER A 101 -6.16 8.40 14.81
N ASP A 102 -7.45 8.65 14.66
CA ASP A 102 -8.47 8.72 15.72
C ASP A 102 -9.39 7.48 15.69
N TYR A 103 -8.90 6.31 15.23
CA TYR A 103 -9.74 5.12 15.02
C TYR A 103 -10.54 4.68 16.24
N VAL A 104 -10.02 4.89 17.46
CA VAL A 104 -10.72 4.51 18.69
C VAL A 104 -12.08 5.22 18.79
N GLU A 105 -12.16 6.46 18.33
CA GLU A 105 -13.33 7.31 18.31
C GLU A 105 -14.08 7.25 16.96
N SER A 106 -13.35 7.37 15.84
CA SER A 106 -13.94 7.48 14.50
C SER A 106 -14.44 6.15 13.94
N LYS A 107 -13.78 5.05 14.32
CA LYS A 107 -13.94 3.71 13.73
C LYS A 107 -13.69 3.67 12.22
N ILE A 108 -12.90 4.62 11.68
CA ILE A 108 -12.64 4.70 10.24
C ILE A 108 -11.36 3.96 9.87
N VAL A 109 -11.40 3.17 8.80
CA VAL A 109 -10.22 2.63 8.13
C VAL A 109 -10.06 3.24 6.75
N LEU A 110 -8.82 3.39 6.32
CA LEU A 110 -8.45 3.70 4.94
C LEU A 110 -8.14 2.40 4.20
N LEU A 111 -8.60 2.30 2.97
CA LEU A 111 -8.41 1.14 2.09
C LEU A 111 -7.74 1.61 0.79
N SER A 112 -6.85 0.79 0.27
CA SER A 112 -6.25 0.97 -1.04
C SER A 112 -6.39 -0.32 -1.83
N TYR A 113 -7.08 -0.28 -2.96
CA TYR A 113 -7.39 -1.45 -3.76
C TYR A 113 -7.49 -1.10 -5.24
N VAL A 114 -7.39 -2.11 -6.10
CA VAL A 114 -7.68 -1.95 -7.52
C VAL A 114 -9.16 -2.26 -7.74
N GLU A 115 -9.96 -1.30 -8.24
CA GLU A 115 -11.41 -1.48 -8.38
C GLU A 115 -11.77 -2.54 -9.43
N ASP A 116 -12.92 -3.19 -9.26
CA ASP A 116 -13.41 -4.20 -10.20
C ASP A 116 -13.49 -3.66 -11.64
N GLY A 117 -13.25 -4.54 -12.60
CA GLY A 117 -13.23 -4.20 -14.01
C GLY A 117 -13.04 -5.43 -14.90
N THR A 118 -13.12 -5.22 -16.22
CA THR A 118 -13.02 -6.34 -17.17
C THR A 118 -11.62 -6.97 -17.20
N CYS A 119 -11.57 -8.31 -17.09
CA CYS A 119 -10.34 -9.07 -17.33
C CYS A 119 -10.01 -9.22 -18.83
N GLU A 120 -10.96 -8.90 -19.70
CA GLU A 120 -10.79 -8.95 -21.15
C GLU A 120 -10.38 -7.58 -21.70
N GLY A 121 -9.36 -7.56 -22.55
CA GLY A 121 -8.90 -6.34 -23.23
C GLY A 121 -7.99 -5.45 -22.39
N GLU A 122 -8.03 -4.15 -22.69
CA GLU A 122 -7.30 -3.09 -21.96
C GLU A 122 -7.72 -3.04 -20.49
N ASN A 123 -6.83 -2.57 -19.61
CA ASN A 123 -7.15 -2.43 -18.20
C ASN A 123 -8.19 -1.30 -18.02
N GLN A 124 -9.24 -1.56 -17.25
CA GLN A 124 -10.30 -0.59 -16.92
C GLN A 124 -10.49 -0.49 -15.40
N SER A 125 -9.47 -0.87 -14.64
CA SER A 125 -9.49 -0.92 -13.19
C SER A 125 -8.48 0.08 -12.64
N ASP A 126 -8.95 1.09 -11.93
CA ASP A 126 -8.11 2.11 -11.30
C ASP A 126 -7.61 1.67 -9.92
N LEU A 127 -6.52 2.28 -9.47
CA LEU A 127 -6.11 2.21 -8.07
C LEU A 127 -6.93 3.24 -7.26
N VAL A 128 -7.66 2.75 -6.26
CA VAL A 128 -8.59 3.52 -5.44
C VAL A 128 -8.04 3.66 -4.02
N LEU A 129 -8.06 4.88 -3.50
CA LEU A 129 -8.00 5.17 -2.07
C LEU A 129 -9.41 5.48 -1.57
N SER A 130 -9.87 4.80 -0.53
CA SER A 130 -11.17 5.04 0.10
C SER A 130 -11.09 5.03 1.62
N SER A 131 -12.13 5.52 2.27
CA SER A 131 -12.40 5.30 3.70
C SER A 131 -13.63 4.42 3.88
N ALA A 132 -13.72 3.73 5.02
CA ALA A 132 -14.89 2.96 5.43
C ALA A 132 -15.02 2.96 6.95
N LYS A 133 -16.23 2.83 7.47
CA LYS A 133 -16.52 2.75 8.90
C LYS A 133 -16.65 1.30 9.35
N ILE A 134 -16.12 1.01 10.52
CA ILE A 134 -16.31 -0.26 11.23
C ILE A 134 -17.48 -0.09 12.20
N GLY A 135 -18.48 -0.95 12.07
CA GLY A 135 -19.63 -1.00 12.97
C GLY A 135 -19.26 -1.55 14.35
N ASP A 136 -20.16 -1.38 15.32
CA ASP A 136 -19.93 -1.77 16.72
C ASP A 136 -19.66 -3.28 16.90
N ALA A 137 -20.11 -4.11 15.95
CA ALA A 137 -19.85 -5.55 15.94
C ALA A 137 -18.44 -5.93 15.43
N GLY A 138 -17.59 -4.95 15.08
CA GLY A 138 -16.27 -5.20 14.48
C GLY A 138 -16.29 -5.52 12.99
N VAL A 139 -17.46 -5.39 12.35
CA VAL A 139 -17.69 -5.65 10.92
C VAL A 139 -17.77 -4.32 10.17
N MET A 140 -17.14 -4.24 9.00
CA MET A 140 -17.19 -3.07 8.13
C MET A 140 -18.61 -2.81 7.63
N ASP A 141 -19.04 -1.56 7.70
CA ASP A 141 -20.27 -1.09 7.05
C ASP A 141 -19.96 -0.80 5.58
N MET A 142 -20.35 -1.72 4.69
CA MET A 142 -20.06 -1.62 3.26
C MET A 142 -20.71 -0.39 2.60
N ASP A 143 -21.84 0.10 3.14
CA ASP A 143 -22.53 1.29 2.62
C ASP A 143 -21.82 2.59 3.02
N SER A 144 -20.85 2.53 3.95
CA SER A 144 -20.06 3.68 4.40
C SER A 144 -18.83 3.97 3.54
N ILE A 145 -18.52 3.11 2.56
CA ILE A 145 -17.33 3.24 1.72
C ILE A 145 -17.40 4.57 0.94
N THR A 146 -16.42 5.44 1.19
CA THR A 146 -16.28 6.74 0.51
C THR A 146 -14.99 6.77 -0.28
N ILE A 147 -15.06 7.02 -1.58
CA ILE A 147 -13.87 7.11 -2.43
C ILE A 147 -13.23 8.48 -2.28
N LEU A 148 -11.94 8.49 -1.96
CA LEU A 148 -11.15 9.67 -1.67
C LEU A 148 -10.29 10.10 -2.86
N LYS A 149 -9.69 9.15 -3.59
CA LYS A 149 -8.91 9.41 -4.80
C LYS A 149 -8.91 8.17 -5.71
N ARG A 150 -8.93 8.40 -7.02
CA ARG A 150 -8.68 7.40 -8.07
C ARG A 150 -7.40 7.74 -8.83
N ILE A 151 -6.62 6.73 -9.17
CA ILE A 151 -5.46 6.85 -10.05
C ILE A 151 -5.60 5.80 -11.15
N GLU A 152 -5.74 6.26 -12.39
CA GLU A 152 -5.80 5.42 -13.58
C GLU A 152 -4.57 4.51 -13.69
N GLN A 153 -4.78 3.24 -14.01
CA GLN A 153 -3.71 2.25 -14.18
C GLN A 153 -3.66 1.77 -15.63
N PRO A 154 -2.61 2.10 -16.41
CA PRO A 154 -2.49 1.66 -17.81
C PRO A 154 -2.46 0.13 -17.98
N TYR A 155 -1.86 -0.60 -17.03
CA TYR A 155 -1.76 -2.06 -17.04
C TYR A 155 -2.21 -2.68 -15.71
N ARG A 156 -2.42 -3.99 -15.73
CA ARG A 156 -2.88 -4.78 -14.57
C ARG A 156 -1.79 -5.08 -13.54
N ASN A 157 -0.57 -4.59 -13.76
CA ASN A 157 0.57 -4.84 -12.91
C ASN A 157 1.27 -3.53 -12.53
N HIS A 158 2.16 -3.60 -11.55
CA HIS A 158 2.78 -2.47 -10.89
C HIS A 158 1.77 -1.46 -10.31
N ASN A 159 0.83 -1.98 -9.53
CA ASN A 159 -0.19 -1.15 -8.90
C ASN A 159 0.32 -0.46 -7.62
N GLY A 160 1.23 -1.11 -6.88
CA GLY A 160 1.69 -0.64 -5.58
C GLY A 160 0.60 -0.77 -4.52
N GLY A 161 0.08 0.36 -4.04
CA GLY A 161 -1.12 0.43 -3.21
C GLY A 161 -0.91 0.26 -1.71
N TYR A 162 0.32 0.16 -1.21
CA TYR A 162 0.56 0.07 0.23
C TYR A 162 0.27 1.40 0.94
N LEU A 163 -0.39 1.32 2.09
CA LEU A 163 -0.70 2.46 2.96
C LEU A 163 0.10 2.39 4.26
N LEU A 164 0.75 3.48 4.62
CA LEU A 164 1.50 3.59 5.86
C LEU A 164 1.10 4.84 6.64
N HIS A 165 0.54 4.66 7.83
CA HIS A 165 0.34 5.76 8.77
C HIS A 165 1.71 6.19 9.33
N VAL A 166 2.08 7.45 9.13
CA VAL A 166 3.36 8.03 9.58
C VAL A 166 3.20 8.96 10.80
N GLY A 167 2.01 8.96 11.41
CA GLY A 167 1.68 9.74 12.60
C GLY A 167 1.08 11.10 12.29
N ASN A 168 0.45 11.70 13.31
CA ASN A 168 -0.22 13.01 13.23
C ASN A 168 -1.28 13.11 12.12
N GLY A 169 -2.01 12.02 11.83
CA GLY A 169 -3.04 12.00 10.78
C GLY A 169 -2.49 11.92 9.35
N ASN A 170 -1.18 11.74 9.18
CA ASN A 170 -0.53 11.69 7.87
C ASN A 170 -0.26 10.26 7.42
N TYR A 171 -0.40 10.02 6.12
CA TYR A 171 -0.28 8.72 5.49
C TYR A 171 0.60 8.81 4.24
N LEU A 172 1.38 7.77 4.03
CA LEU A 172 2.05 7.51 2.76
C LEU A 172 1.26 6.49 1.95
N TRP A 173 1.14 6.74 0.65
CA TRP A 173 0.54 5.81 -0.30
C TRP A 173 1.50 5.57 -1.47
N GLY A 174 2.00 4.34 -1.57
CA GLY A 174 2.87 3.96 -2.68
C GLY A 174 2.04 3.68 -3.93
N VAL A 175 2.41 4.28 -5.05
CA VAL A 175 1.74 4.09 -6.35
C VAL A 175 2.78 3.62 -7.35
N GLY A 176 2.53 2.48 -8.01
CA GLY A 176 3.44 1.99 -9.04
C GLY A 176 3.35 2.78 -10.34
N ASP A 177 4.27 2.51 -11.26
CA ASP A 177 4.38 3.19 -12.56
C ASP A 177 3.25 2.83 -13.54
N GLY A 178 2.32 1.97 -13.12
CA GLY A 178 1.20 1.54 -13.92
C GLY A 178 1.50 0.36 -14.85
N GLY A 179 2.72 -0.18 -14.82
CA GLY A 179 3.02 -1.53 -15.28
C GLY A 179 3.80 -1.67 -16.58
N SER A 180 3.77 -2.90 -17.09
CA SER A 180 4.52 -3.37 -18.26
C SER A 180 6.05 -3.35 -18.12
N ALA A 181 6.73 -4.02 -19.05
CA ALA A 181 8.17 -4.10 -19.08
C ALA A 181 8.80 -2.77 -19.51
N ASN A 182 9.91 -2.39 -18.87
CA ASN A 182 10.72 -1.20 -19.17
C ASN A 182 10.01 0.17 -19.09
N ASP A 183 8.92 0.29 -18.30
CA ASP A 183 8.17 1.54 -18.11
C ASP A 183 7.86 2.25 -19.44
N PRO A 184 6.97 1.68 -20.26
CA PRO A 184 6.78 2.13 -21.64
C PRO A 184 6.26 3.58 -21.74
N HIS A 185 5.72 4.12 -20.66
CA HIS A 185 5.21 5.50 -20.58
C HIS A 185 6.18 6.45 -19.88
N GLY A 186 7.28 5.95 -19.31
CA GLY A 186 8.24 6.76 -18.55
C GLY A 186 7.67 7.35 -17.27
N ASN A 187 6.62 6.73 -16.72
CA ASN A 187 5.90 7.24 -15.55
C ASN A 187 6.80 7.29 -14.32
N GLY A 188 7.70 6.32 -14.18
CA GLY A 188 8.62 6.24 -13.05
C GLY A 188 9.60 7.42 -12.98
N GLN A 189 9.74 8.25 -14.02
CA GLN A 189 10.59 9.45 -14.00
C GLN A 189 9.82 10.74 -14.36
N ASP A 190 8.49 10.68 -14.43
CA ASP A 190 7.64 11.81 -14.81
C ASP A 190 7.01 12.47 -13.57
N PRO A 191 7.45 13.68 -13.17
CA PRO A 191 6.90 14.38 -12.01
C PRO A 191 5.52 15.01 -12.27
N SER A 192 5.00 14.94 -13.50
CA SER A 192 3.72 15.55 -13.87
C SER A 192 2.51 14.67 -13.60
N ASN A 193 2.71 13.41 -13.23
CA ASN A 193 1.65 12.44 -13.02
C ASN A 193 1.80 11.69 -11.68
N PRO A 194 0.73 11.03 -11.19
CA PRO A 194 0.73 10.39 -9.87
C PRO A 194 1.33 8.98 -9.85
N LEU A 195 1.76 8.42 -10.99
CA LEU A 195 2.28 7.06 -11.11
C LEU A 195 3.78 7.01 -10.79
N GLY A 196 4.24 5.90 -10.21
CA GLY A 196 5.64 5.73 -9.82
C GLY A 196 6.04 6.63 -8.64
N THR A 197 5.10 6.92 -7.75
CA THR A 197 5.24 7.91 -6.67
C THR A 197 5.05 7.33 -5.27
N ILE A 198 5.55 8.08 -4.28
CA ILE A 198 5.05 8.04 -2.90
C ILE A 198 4.23 9.29 -2.71
N GLN A 199 2.95 9.12 -2.43
CA GLN A 199 2.03 10.19 -2.10
C GLN A 199 2.03 10.42 -0.57
N LEU A 200 1.96 11.68 -0.12
CA LEU A 200 1.80 12.09 1.27
C LEU A 200 0.52 12.92 1.41
N PHE A 201 -0.38 12.47 2.29
CA PHE A 201 -1.62 13.16 2.58
C PHE A 201 -1.96 13.12 4.07
N GLU A 202 -2.70 14.12 4.52
CA GLU A 202 -3.42 14.09 5.80
C GLU A 202 -4.83 13.56 5.54
N PHE A 203 -5.33 12.66 6.39
CA PHE A 203 -6.74 12.29 6.39
C PHE A 203 -7.47 13.06 7.50
N ARG A 204 -8.46 13.87 7.13
CA ARG A 204 -9.24 14.66 8.08
C ARG A 204 -10.64 14.88 7.57
N GLY A 205 -11.65 14.66 8.42
CA GLY A 205 -13.04 14.96 8.07
C GLY A 205 -13.59 14.12 6.92
N ASN A 206 -13.12 12.87 6.78
CA ASN A 206 -13.46 11.98 5.66
C ASN A 206 -13.01 12.47 4.28
N GLU A 207 -11.96 13.31 4.26
CA GLU A 207 -11.32 13.82 3.05
C GLU A 207 -9.79 13.66 3.17
N ILE A 208 -9.10 13.70 2.03
CA ILE A 208 -7.64 13.79 1.99
C ILE A 208 -7.20 15.22 1.70
N VAL A 209 -6.17 15.67 2.41
CA VAL A 209 -5.58 16.99 2.25
C VAL A 209 -4.10 16.82 1.92
N ALA A 210 -3.62 17.53 0.90
CA ALA A 210 -2.20 17.54 0.57
C ALA A 210 -1.41 18.21 1.70
N VAL A 211 -0.32 17.57 2.14
CA VAL A 211 0.56 18.11 3.18
C VAL A 211 1.63 19.03 2.58
N LEU A 212 1.95 18.82 1.30
CA LEU A 212 3.00 19.55 0.61
C LEU A 212 2.43 20.80 -0.05
N ASP A 213 3.17 21.90 0.06
CA ASP A 213 2.91 23.12 -0.70
C ASP A 213 3.72 23.06 -1.99
N ASN A 214 3.20 22.36 -3.01
CA ASN A 214 3.86 22.21 -4.30
C ASN A 214 3.21 23.12 -5.35
N SER A 215 3.98 24.06 -5.91
CA SER A 215 3.50 25.03 -6.90
C SER A 215 3.58 24.52 -8.35
N THR A 216 4.15 23.32 -8.59
CA THR A 216 4.51 22.86 -9.95
C THR A 216 4.08 21.44 -10.29
N GLY A 217 3.37 20.71 -9.42
CA GLY A 217 2.97 19.31 -9.66
C GLY A 217 1.77 18.86 -8.82
N ASP A 218 1.47 17.55 -8.82
CA ASP A 218 0.45 16.98 -7.92
C ASP A 218 0.87 17.26 -6.45
N PRO A 219 0.06 18.00 -5.67
CA PRO A 219 0.44 18.40 -4.31
C PRO A 219 0.49 17.23 -3.32
N PHE A 220 0.03 16.05 -3.72
CA PHE A 220 0.17 14.84 -2.93
C PHE A 220 1.55 14.17 -3.11
N VAL A 221 2.29 14.44 -4.19
CA VAL A 221 3.52 13.69 -4.52
C VAL A 221 4.70 14.12 -3.65
N LEU A 222 5.14 13.24 -2.75
CA LEU A 222 6.33 13.43 -1.93
C LEU A 222 7.60 13.02 -2.67
N HIS A 223 7.54 11.92 -3.42
CA HIS A 223 8.67 11.39 -4.16
C HIS A 223 8.17 10.73 -5.45
N TYR A 224 8.97 10.77 -6.51
CA TYR A 224 8.77 10.05 -7.77
C TYR A 224 10.09 9.34 -8.15
N GLY A 225 10.05 8.33 -9.01
CA GLY A 225 11.25 7.52 -9.28
C GLY A 225 11.00 6.02 -9.30
N LEU A 226 9.80 5.60 -8.92
CA LEU A 226 9.51 4.21 -8.56
C LEU A 226 8.89 3.47 -9.74
N ARG A 227 9.14 2.16 -9.79
CA ARG A 227 8.44 1.25 -10.71
C ARG A 227 7.33 0.49 -10.00
N ASN A 228 7.66 -0.27 -8.96
CA ASN A 228 6.67 -1.13 -8.29
C ASN A 228 6.88 -1.17 -6.76
N PRO A 229 6.44 -0.13 -6.01
CA PRO A 229 6.61 -0.08 -4.56
C PRO A 229 5.59 -0.96 -3.84
N TRP A 230 5.99 -2.20 -3.52
CA TRP A 230 5.13 -3.20 -2.85
C TRP A 230 5.07 -3.07 -1.32
N ARG A 231 6.02 -2.35 -0.70
CA ARG A 231 6.09 -1.97 0.71
C ARG A 231 7.31 -1.10 0.98
#